data_AF-A0AAP5EMB7-F1
#
_entry.id   AF-A0AAP5EMB7-F1
#
_cell.length_a   1.000
_cell.length_b   1.000
_cell.length_c   1.000
_cell.angle_alpha   90.00
_cell.angle_beta   90.00
_cell.angle_gamma   90.00
#
_symmetry.space_group_name_H-M   'P 1'
#
loop_
_entity.id
_entity.type
_entity.pdbx_description
1 polymer ?
#
loop_
_entity_poly.entity_id
_entity_poly.type
_entity_poly.pdbx_seq_one_letter_code
_entity_poly.pdbx_strand_id
1 'polypeptide(L)'
;MRRRATSFLRPRIPWQKAELHQIQQVDRVRRGNMMNTTLLSAMAALFGATIAGLTSVVTQRTQAKAEWLAHDRIRRQDLYKEFIEEASHCYVHALQHDEPDLAALVSLFAKISRMRVQSSTEVANEADQVGRKIVDTYHAPEKTFLQLREMLADGSIDILGRFSDVCRAEFDSLRAQQF
;
A
#
# COMPACT_ATOMS: atom_id res chain seq x y z
N MET A 1 -12.60 46.83 83.80
CA MET A 1 -12.83 47.96 82.88
C MET A 1 -12.94 47.41 81.45
N ARG A 2 -14.09 47.67 80.79
CA ARG A 2 -14.47 47.54 79.36
C ARG A 2 -14.06 46.33 78.47
N ARG A 3 -15.10 45.64 78.00
CA ARG A 3 -15.23 44.79 76.79
C ARG A 3 -14.99 45.57 75.48
N ARG A 4 -14.58 44.90 74.39
CA ARG A 4 -15.42 44.79 73.17
C ARG A 4 -14.91 43.77 72.15
N ALA A 5 -15.83 42.91 71.71
CA ALA A 5 -15.74 42.02 70.56
C ALA A 5 -16.09 42.78 69.27
N THR A 6 -15.42 42.47 68.17
CA THR A 6 -15.76 42.91 66.82
C THR A 6 -16.50 41.79 66.09
N SER A 7 -17.83 41.83 66.16
CA SER A 7 -18.72 41.11 65.25
C SER A 7 -18.83 41.89 63.94
N PHE A 8 -18.43 41.29 62.83
CA PHE A 8 -18.67 41.85 61.49
C PHE A 8 -20.18 41.94 61.23
N LEU A 9 -20.60 43.15 60.86
CA LEU A 9 -21.98 43.59 60.73
C LEU A 9 -22.70 42.92 59.55
N ARG A 10 -23.93 42.46 59.79
CA ARG A 10 -24.94 42.20 58.74
C ARG A 10 -25.49 43.53 58.22
N PRO A 11 -25.70 43.70 56.90
CA PRO A 11 -26.25 44.92 56.35
C PRO A 11 -27.73 45.11 56.74
N ARG A 12 -28.07 46.32 57.19
CA ARG A 12 -29.37 46.71 57.78
C ARG A 12 -30.08 47.78 56.93
N ILE A 13 -30.04 47.66 55.61
CA ILE A 13 -30.67 48.62 54.69
C ILE A 13 -31.48 47.87 53.60
N PRO A 14 -32.80 48.13 53.43
CA PRO A 14 -33.65 47.34 52.53
C PRO A 14 -33.34 47.45 51.03
N TRP A 15 -32.88 48.62 50.56
CA TRP A 15 -32.62 48.84 49.13
C TRP A 15 -31.34 48.13 48.63
N GLN A 16 -30.36 47.87 49.50
CA GLN A 16 -29.19 47.06 49.16
C GLN A 16 -29.52 45.57 48.94
N LYS A 17 -30.58 45.05 49.58
CA LYS A 17 -31.01 43.66 49.32
C LYS A 17 -31.56 43.50 47.92
N ALA A 18 -32.31 44.49 47.43
CA ALA A 18 -32.87 44.44 46.08
C ALA A 18 -31.78 44.41 45.01
N GLU A 19 -30.72 45.22 45.15
CA GLU A 19 -29.56 45.21 44.24
C GLU A 19 -28.77 43.91 44.32
N LEU A 20 -28.55 43.35 45.52
CA LEU A 20 -27.88 42.05 45.67
C LEU A 20 -28.71 40.92 45.03
N HIS A 21 -30.04 40.95 45.16
CA HIS A 21 -30.92 40.00 44.48
C HIS A 21 -30.89 40.18 42.95
N GLN A 22 -30.81 41.42 42.47
CA GLN A 22 -30.76 41.72 41.04
C GLN A 22 -29.41 41.31 40.42
N ILE A 23 -28.29 41.60 41.09
CA ILE A 23 -26.94 41.15 40.70
C ILE A 23 -26.86 39.62 40.74
N GLN A 24 -27.39 38.99 41.79
CA GLN A 24 -27.39 37.53 41.93
C GLN A 24 -28.31 36.85 40.90
N GLN A 25 -29.37 37.51 40.42
CA GLN A 25 -30.18 37.04 39.30
C GLN A 25 -29.46 37.22 37.95
N VAL A 26 -28.85 38.37 37.70
CA VAL A 26 -28.05 38.62 36.48
C VAL A 26 -26.92 37.62 36.37
N ASP A 27 -26.18 37.34 37.45
CA ASP A 27 -25.12 36.33 37.48
C ASP A 27 -25.63 34.90 37.31
N ARG A 28 -26.88 34.62 37.69
CA ARG A 28 -27.51 33.31 37.50
C ARG A 28 -27.94 33.11 36.05
N VAL A 29 -28.49 34.15 35.40
CA VAL A 29 -28.85 34.16 33.98
C VAL A 29 -27.60 34.10 33.10
N ARG A 30 -26.55 34.88 33.42
CA ARG A 30 -25.26 34.85 32.70
C ARG A 30 -24.59 33.48 32.77
N ARG A 31 -24.61 32.85 33.96
CA ARG A 31 -24.11 31.49 34.15
C ARG A 31 -24.93 30.45 33.40
N GLY A 32 -26.26 30.56 33.38
CA GLY A 32 -27.14 29.70 32.59
C GLY A 32 -26.86 29.80 31.09
N ASN A 33 -26.67 31.01 30.57
CA ASN A 33 -26.29 31.22 29.17
C ASN A 33 -24.87 30.73 28.87
N MET A 34 -23.89 30.97 29.75
CA MET A 34 -22.54 30.43 29.58
C MET A 34 -22.52 28.90 29.59
N MET A 35 -23.25 28.24 30.49
CA MET A 35 -23.34 26.78 30.52
C MET A 35 -23.96 26.22 29.25
N ASN A 36 -25.04 26.87 28.74
CA ASN A 36 -25.66 26.48 27.48
C ASN A 36 -24.72 26.69 26.29
N THR A 37 -24.01 27.82 26.21
CA THR A 37 -23.04 28.10 25.13
C THR A 37 -21.86 27.14 25.17
N THR A 38 -21.33 26.81 26.36
CA THR A 38 -20.25 25.83 26.52
C THR A 38 -20.70 24.42 26.14
N LEU A 39 -21.94 24.03 26.49
CA LEU A 39 -22.50 22.74 26.10
C LEU A 39 -22.76 22.69 24.58
N LEU A 40 -23.33 23.74 24.00
CA LEU A 40 -23.58 23.85 22.56
C LEU A 40 -22.26 23.83 21.76
N SER A 41 -21.23 24.52 22.26
CA SER A 41 -19.89 24.57 21.66
C SER A 41 -19.14 23.24 21.81
N ALA A 42 -19.23 22.59 22.97
CA ALA A 42 -18.67 21.25 23.19
C ALA A 42 -19.36 20.20 22.29
N MET A 43 -20.68 20.29 22.12
CA MET A 43 -21.42 19.44 21.18
C MET A 43 -21.03 19.75 19.73
N ALA A 44 -20.91 21.03 19.34
CA ALA A 44 -20.47 21.42 18.00
C ALA A 44 -19.04 20.95 17.68
N ALA A 45 -18.12 20.98 18.65
CA ALA A 45 -16.77 20.46 18.51
C ALA A 45 -16.73 18.93 18.31
N LEU A 46 -17.63 18.19 18.99
CA LEU A 46 -17.79 16.75 18.81
C LEU A 46 -18.41 16.40 17.44
N PHE A 47 -19.37 17.19 16.96
CA PHE A 47 -19.97 16.96 15.63
C PHE A 47 -19.06 17.40 14.47
N GLY A 48 -18.18 18.39 14.65
CA GLY A 48 -17.17 18.77 13.64
C GLY A 48 -16.02 17.76 13.48
N ALA A 49 -15.69 17.02 14.55
CA ALA A 49 -14.58 16.05 14.56
C ALA A 49 -14.92 14.69 13.93
N THR A 50 -16.20 14.30 13.86
CA THR A 50 -16.61 12.98 13.37
C THR A 50 -16.50 12.84 11.84
N ILE A 51 -16.76 13.91 11.08
CA ILE A 51 -16.61 13.91 9.62
C ILE A 51 -15.12 13.92 9.22
N ALA A 52 -14.25 14.53 10.02
CA ALA A 52 -12.80 14.52 9.79
C ALA A 52 -12.10 13.22 10.26
N GLY A 53 -12.62 12.55 11.30
CA GLY A 53 -12.05 11.29 11.80
C GLY A 53 -12.35 10.07 10.92
N LEU A 54 -13.54 10.03 10.30
CA LEU A 54 -13.93 8.92 9.41
C LEU A 54 -13.25 9.00 8.04
N THR A 55 -13.00 10.20 7.51
CA THR A 55 -12.18 10.36 6.30
C THR A 55 -10.74 9.94 6.54
N SER A 56 -10.16 10.20 7.73
CA SER A 56 -8.78 9.84 8.06
C SER A 56 -8.54 8.32 8.03
N VAL A 57 -9.38 7.52 8.68
CA VAL A 57 -9.20 6.05 8.71
C VAL A 57 -9.51 5.38 7.36
N VAL A 58 -10.48 5.90 6.62
CA VAL A 58 -10.81 5.38 5.29
C VAL A 58 -9.67 5.71 4.33
N THR A 59 -9.24 6.98 4.27
CA THR A 59 -8.14 7.44 3.41
C THR A 59 -6.83 6.74 3.73
N GLN A 60 -6.49 6.55 5.01
CA GLN A 60 -5.27 5.87 5.43
C GLN A 60 -5.28 4.38 5.01
N ARG A 61 -6.44 3.71 5.06
CA ARG A 61 -6.58 2.32 4.59
C ARG A 61 -6.48 2.22 3.08
N THR A 62 -7.05 3.15 2.31
CA THR A 62 -6.89 3.17 0.85
C THR A 62 -5.46 3.47 0.44
N GLN A 63 -4.79 4.42 1.10
CA GLN A 63 -3.38 4.74 0.86
C GLN A 63 -2.46 3.56 1.14
N ALA A 64 -2.59 2.91 2.31
CA ALA A 64 -1.76 1.76 2.65
C ALA A 64 -1.95 0.58 1.67
N LYS A 65 -3.17 0.33 1.19
CA LYS A 65 -3.44 -0.68 0.16
C LYS A 65 -2.81 -0.31 -1.19
N ALA A 66 -2.93 0.94 -1.61
CA ALA A 66 -2.35 1.43 -2.86
C ALA A 66 -0.81 1.34 -2.83
N GLU A 67 -0.19 1.70 -1.71
CA GLU A 67 1.26 1.58 -1.49
C GLU A 67 1.71 0.11 -1.52
N TRP A 68 0.98 -0.79 -0.85
CA TRP A 68 1.27 -2.22 -0.88
C TRP A 68 1.20 -2.80 -2.28
N LEU A 69 0.14 -2.49 -3.04
CA LEU A 69 -0.02 -2.91 -4.44
C LEU A 69 1.08 -2.34 -5.34
N ALA A 70 1.47 -1.07 -5.14
CA ALA A 70 2.55 -0.45 -5.89
C ALA A 70 3.91 -1.13 -5.59
N HIS A 71 4.18 -1.44 -4.33
CA HIS A 71 5.41 -2.13 -3.93
C HIS A 71 5.45 -3.57 -4.46
N ASP A 72 4.33 -4.30 -4.37
CA ASP A 72 4.22 -5.65 -4.94
C ASP A 72 4.44 -5.64 -6.46
N ARG A 73 3.86 -4.65 -7.16
CA ARG A 73 4.07 -4.44 -8.59
C ARG A 73 5.54 -4.22 -8.93
N ILE A 74 6.25 -3.32 -8.25
CA ILE A 74 7.67 -3.04 -8.51
C ILE A 74 8.51 -4.31 -8.30
N ARG A 75 8.28 -5.03 -7.19
CA ARG A 75 9.01 -6.27 -6.90
C ARG A 75 8.84 -7.33 -7.98
N ARG A 76 7.62 -7.48 -8.51
CA ARG A 76 7.36 -8.40 -9.64
C ARG A 76 8.01 -7.91 -10.93
N GLN A 77 7.95 -6.61 -11.23
CA GLN A 77 8.61 -6.04 -12.41
C GLN A 77 10.11 -6.32 -12.41
N ASP A 78 10.78 -6.12 -11.28
CA ASP A 78 12.21 -6.40 -11.14
C ASP A 78 12.51 -7.89 -11.32
N LEU A 79 11.72 -8.77 -10.69
CA LEU A 79 11.87 -10.22 -10.85
C LEU A 79 11.66 -10.69 -12.29
N TYR A 80 10.69 -10.12 -13.01
CA TYR A 80 10.41 -10.49 -14.41
C TYR A 80 11.51 -10.03 -15.33
N LYS A 81 12.03 -8.81 -15.12
CA LYS A 81 13.21 -8.32 -15.83
C LYS A 81 14.42 -9.25 -15.63
N GLU A 82 14.76 -9.52 -14.37
CA GLU A 82 15.87 -10.41 -14.01
C GLU A 82 15.73 -11.79 -14.66
N PHE A 83 14.51 -12.33 -14.71
CA PHE A 83 14.25 -13.62 -15.34
C PHE A 83 14.37 -13.57 -16.87
N ILE A 84 13.84 -12.55 -17.52
CA ILE A 84 13.93 -12.37 -18.98
C ILE A 84 15.39 -12.30 -19.41
N GLU A 85 16.20 -11.53 -18.68
CA GLU A 85 17.64 -11.38 -18.96
C GLU A 85 18.36 -12.74 -18.83
N GLU A 86 18.16 -13.44 -17.71
CA GLU A 86 18.78 -14.75 -17.45
C GLU A 86 18.32 -15.83 -18.43
N ALA A 87 17.02 -15.91 -18.70
CA ALA A 87 16.44 -16.89 -19.63
C ALA A 87 16.94 -16.67 -21.06
N SER A 88 17.03 -15.41 -21.49
CA SER A 88 17.56 -15.07 -22.82
C SER A 88 19.02 -15.49 -22.95
N HIS A 89 19.83 -15.21 -21.93
CA HIS A 89 21.23 -15.62 -21.89
C HIS A 89 21.37 -17.15 -21.93
N CYS A 90 20.67 -17.86 -21.03
CA CYS A 90 20.71 -19.32 -20.98
C CYS A 90 20.24 -19.96 -22.29
N TYR A 91 19.21 -19.41 -22.92
CA TYR A 91 18.67 -19.96 -24.16
C TYR A 91 19.64 -19.81 -25.33
N VAL A 92 20.21 -18.62 -25.53
CA VAL A 92 21.21 -18.41 -26.58
C VAL A 92 22.45 -19.26 -26.33
N HIS A 93 22.89 -19.37 -25.07
CA HIS A 93 23.98 -20.26 -24.70
C HIS A 93 23.68 -21.71 -25.07
N ALA A 94 22.50 -22.23 -24.71
CA ALA A 94 22.08 -23.59 -25.01
C ALA A 94 21.93 -23.87 -26.51
N LEU A 95 21.59 -22.84 -27.31
CA LEU A 95 21.57 -22.98 -28.75
C LEU A 95 22.97 -23.09 -29.36
N GLN A 96 24.01 -22.62 -28.69
CA GLN A 96 25.37 -22.53 -29.25
C GLN A 96 26.37 -23.52 -28.62
N HIS A 97 26.03 -24.13 -27.50
CA HIS A 97 26.92 -25.01 -26.74
C HIS A 97 26.12 -26.19 -26.17
N ASP A 98 26.75 -27.36 -26.11
CA ASP A 98 26.18 -28.59 -25.52
C ASP A 98 26.43 -28.70 -24.00
N GLU A 99 27.47 -28.04 -23.47
CA GLU A 99 27.75 -28.01 -22.04
C GLU A 99 26.93 -26.93 -21.31
N PRO A 100 26.14 -27.28 -20.28
CA PRO A 100 25.33 -26.31 -19.55
C PRO A 100 26.14 -25.47 -18.55
N ASP A 101 25.87 -24.15 -18.55
CA ASP A 101 26.28 -23.28 -17.45
C ASP A 101 25.37 -23.52 -16.24
N LEU A 102 25.83 -24.39 -15.34
CA LEU A 102 25.08 -24.77 -14.15
C LEU A 102 24.80 -23.58 -13.22
N ALA A 103 25.68 -22.57 -13.17
CA ALA A 103 25.46 -21.40 -12.33
C ALA A 103 24.31 -20.55 -12.87
N ALA A 104 24.27 -20.33 -14.18
CA ALA A 104 23.17 -19.62 -14.85
C ALA A 104 21.85 -20.40 -14.71
N LEU A 105 21.86 -21.72 -14.86
CA LEU A 105 20.67 -22.56 -14.67
C LEU A 105 20.15 -22.51 -13.23
N VAL A 106 21.02 -22.59 -12.22
CA VAL A 106 20.62 -22.44 -10.81
C VAL A 106 20.00 -21.07 -10.57
N SER A 107 20.62 -20.01 -11.12
CA SER A 107 20.09 -18.64 -11.05
C SER A 107 18.69 -18.52 -11.70
N LEU A 108 18.49 -19.17 -12.85
CA LEU A 108 17.21 -19.22 -13.55
C LEU A 108 16.13 -19.92 -12.71
N PHE A 109 16.40 -21.12 -12.19
CA PHE A 109 15.43 -21.87 -11.37
C PHE A 109 15.16 -21.22 -10.01
N ALA A 110 16.11 -20.47 -9.46
CA ALA A 110 15.89 -19.64 -8.28
C ALA A 110 14.87 -18.52 -8.56
N LYS A 111 14.96 -17.86 -9.72
CA LYS A 111 13.98 -16.84 -10.15
C LYS A 111 12.59 -17.45 -10.36
N ILE A 112 12.48 -18.62 -10.99
CA ILE A 112 11.21 -19.36 -11.12
C ILE A 112 10.62 -19.66 -9.73
N SER A 113 11.45 -20.11 -8.79
CA SER A 113 11.01 -20.38 -7.42
C SER A 113 10.56 -19.12 -6.67
N ARG A 114 11.20 -17.97 -6.92
CA ARG A 114 10.73 -16.67 -6.41
C ARG A 114 9.37 -16.30 -7.00
N MET A 115 9.12 -16.55 -8.29
CA MET A 115 7.81 -16.30 -8.91
C MET A 115 6.71 -17.14 -8.29
N ARG A 116 6.97 -18.41 -7.95
CA ARG A 116 6.00 -19.26 -7.23
C ARG A 116 5.52 -18.67 -5.91
N VAL A 117 6.34 -17.82 -5.27
CA VAL A 117 6.02 -17.17 -4.00
C VAL A 117 5.39 -15.78 -4.20
N GLN A 118 5.72 -15.09 -5.28
CA GLN A 118 5.48 -13.65 -5.43
C GLN A 118 4.48 -13.32 -6.53
N SER A 119 4.28 -14.23 -7.48
CA SER A 119 3.52 -14.03 -8.71
C SER A 119 2.26 -14.90 -8.73
N SER A 120 1.41 -14.66 -9.71
CA SER A 120 0.32 -15.55 -10.09
C SER A 120 0.84 -16.93 -10.49
N THR A 121 -0.02 -17.94 -10.32
CA THR A 121 0.31 -19.33 -10.67
C THR A 121 0.59 -19.47 -12.17
N GLU A 122 -0.12 -18.71 -13.00
CA GLU A 122 0.05 -18.67 -14.45
C GLU A 122 1.46 -18.19 -14.82
N VAL A 123 1.94 -17.08 -14.24
CA VAL A 123 3.30 -16.58 -14.47
C VAL A 123 4.35 -17.60 -14.07
N ALA A 124 4.22 -18.20 -12.88
CA ALA A 124 5.19 -19.17 -12.38
C ALA A 124 5.23 -20.45 -13.25
N ASN A 125 4.09 -20.88 -13.77
CA ASN A 125 3.99 -22.05 -14.66
C ASN A 125 4.60 -21.77 -16.04
N GLU A 126 4.35 -20.60 -16.63
CA GLU A 126 4.99 -20.24 -17.91
C GLU A 126 6.51 -20.08 -17.76
N ALA A 127 6.98 -19.53 -16.63
CA ALA A 127 8.41 -19.48 -16.34
C ALA A 127 9.04 -20.89 -16.22
N ASP A 128 8.33 -21.85 -15.64
CA ASP A 128 8.78 -23.26 -15.58
C ASP A 128 8.88 -23.88 -16.98
N GLN A 129 7.91 -23.61 -17.85
CA GLN A 129 7.94 -24.08 -19.25
C GLN A 129 9.14 -23.52 -20.02
N VAL A 130 9.45 -22.24 -19.84
CA VAL A 130 10.66 -21.61 -20.40
C VAL A 130 11.93 -22.31 -19.91
N GLY A 131 12.03 -22.55 -18.59
CA GLY A 131 13.17 -23.25 -18.00
C GLY A 131 13.37 -24.66 -18.56
N ARG A 132 12.29 -25.42 -18.72
CA ARG A 132 12.34 -26.75 -19.35
C ARG A 132 12.80 -26.69 -20.79
N LYS A 133 12.26 -25.77 -21.59
CA LYS A 133 12.65 -25.59 -23.00
C LYS A 133 14.14 -25.26 -23.13
N ILE A 134 14.70 -24.47 -22.23
CA ILE A 134 16.14 -24.18 -22.18
C ILE A 134 16.94 -25.46 -21.91
N VAL A 135 16.55 -26.23 -20.88
CA VAL A 135 17.22 -27.50 -20.55
C VAL A 135 17.15 -28.49 -21.72
N ASP A 136 15.98 -28.64 -22.34
CA ASP A 136 15.78 -29.50 -23.50
C ASP A 136 16.63 -29.07 -24.70
N THR A 137 16.96 -27.77 -24.80
CA THR A 137 17.77 -27.24 -25.90
C THR A 137 19.22 -27.71 -25.84
N TYR A 138 19.80 -27.94 -24.65
CA TYR A 138 21.15 -28.50 -24.50
C TYR A 138 21.28 -29.93 -25.07
N HIS A 139 20.17 -30.63 -25.27
CA HIS A 139 20.15 -31.96 -25.88
C HIS A 139 20.05 -31.91 -27.42
N ALA A 140 19.86 -30.72 -28.00
CA ALA A 140 19.77 -30.53 -29.44
C ALA A 140 21.15 -30.20 -30.05
N PRO A 141 21.37 -30.45 -31.35
CA PRO A 141 22.58 -30.00 -32.02
C PRO A 141 22.72 -28.47 -31.98
N GLU A 142 23.96 -28.01 -31.77
CA GLU A 142 24.34 -26.60 -31.80
C GLU A 142 23.86 -25.91 -33.08
N LYS A 143 23.46 -24.65 -32.93
CA LYS A 143 22.95 -23.79 -33.99
C LYS A 143 24.04 -22.85 -34.46
N THR A 144 24.26 -22.89 -35.76
CA THR A 144 25.06 -21.87 -36.45
C THR A 144 24.33 -20.53 -36.45
N PHE A 145 25.08 -19.44 -36.65
CA PHE A 145 24.49 -18.10 -36.81
C PHE A 145 23.44 -18.02 -37.93
N LEU A 146 23.62 -18.77 -39.02
CA LEU A 146 22.65 -18.83 -40.11
C LEU A 146 21.31 -19.41 -39.64
N GLN A 147 21.35 -20.51 -38.90
CA GLN A 147 20.15 -21.14 -38.33
C GLN A 147 19.49 -20.25 -37.28
N LEU A 148 20.26 -19.52 -36.46
CA LEU A 148 19.70 -18.52 -35.54
C LEU A 148 18.96 -17.41 -36.28
N ARG A 149 19.49 -16.96 -37.42
CA ARG A 149 18.81 -15.97 -38.27
C ARG A 149 17.51 -16.52 -38.87
N GLU A 150 17.49 -17.78 -39.26
CA GLU A 150 16.28 -18.46 -39.73
C GLU A 150 15.22 -18.56 -38.63
N MET A 151 15.63 -18.96 -37.42
CA MET A 151 14.76 -19.03 -36.23
C MET A 151 14.20 -17.65 -35.84
N LEU A 152 14.97 -16.59 -36.06
CA LEU A 152 14.50 -15.21 -35.86
C LEU A 152 13.48 -14.81 -36.92
N ALA A 153 13.69 -15.22 -38.18
CA ALA A 153 12.80 -14.89 -39.29
C ALA A 153 11.45 -15.62 -39.22
N ASP A 154 11.44 -16.88 -38.74
CA ASP A 154 10.22 -17.67 -38.58
C ASP A 154 9.57 -17.57 -37.19
N GLY A 155 10.23 -16.87 -36.26
CA GLY A 155 9.75 -16.62 -34.89
C GLY A 155 9.94 -17.79 -33.92
N SER A 156 10.51 -18.91 -34.34
CA SER A 156 10.75 -20.07 -33.48
C SER A 156 11.77 -19.82 -32.36
N ILE A 157 12.58 -18.76 -32.49
CA ILE A 157 13.51 -18.30 -31.45
C ILE A 157 12.80 -17.73 -30.22
N ASP A 158 11.53 -17.32 -30.34
CA ASP A 158 10.82 -16.74 -29.21
C ASP A 158 10.33 -17.82 -28.24
N ILE A 159 10.95 -17.87 -27.06
CA ILE A 159 10.52 -18.70 -25.95
C ILE A 159 9.84 -17.89 -24.84
N LEU A 160 9.93 -16.57 -24.87
CA LEU A 160 9.49 -15.67 -23.80
C LEU A 160 8.18 -14.95 -24.12
N GLY A 161 7.65 -15.07 -25.33
CA GLY A 161 6.40 -14.42 -25.75
C GLY A 161 5.23 -14.73 -24.83
N ARG A 162 4.94 -16.02 -24.62
CA ARG A 162 3.85 -16.47 -23.73
C ARG A 162 4.05 -16.01 -22.29
N PHE A 163 5.27 -16.11 -21.76
CA PHE A 163 5.63 -15.61 -20.44
C PHE A 163 5.37 -14.10 -20.32
N SER A 164 5.76 -13.33 -21.34
CA SER A 164 5.57 -11.88 -21.37
C SER A 164 4.08 -11.49 -21.42
N ASP A 165 3.27 -12.25 -22.15
CA ASP A 165 1.82 -12.05 -22.22
C ASP A 165 1.14 -12.29 -20.87
N VAL A 166 1.49 -13.37 -20.16
CA VAL A 166 0.91 -13.64 -18.83
C VAL A 166 1.37 -12.64 -17.78
N CYS A 167 2.62 -12.17 -17.85
CA CYS A 167 3.11 -11.07 -17.01
C CYS A 167 2.34 -9.77 -17.26
N ARG A 168 2.03 -9.45 -18.52
CA ARG A 168 1.22 -8.28 -18.87
C ARG A 168 -0.19 -8.39 -18.31
N ALA A 169 -0.84 -9.54 -18.50
CA ALA A 169 -2.17 -9.81 -17.98
C ALA A 169 -2.22 -9.68 -16.44
N GLU A 170 -1.17 -10.16 -15.76
CA GLU A 170 -1.04 -10.01 -14.31
C GLU A 170 -0.95 -8.54 -13.88
N PHE A 171 -0.13 -7.73 -14.56
CA PHE A 171 -0.03 -6.30 -14.25
C PHE A 171 -1.32 -5.52 -14.55
N ASP A 172 -2.06 -5.92 -15.58
CA ASP A 172 -3.36 -5.33 -15.88
C ASP A 172 -4.38 -5.67 -14.79
N SER A 173 -4.37 -6.91 -14.27
CA SER A 173 -5.17 -7.31 -13.11
C SER A 173 -4.80 -6.54 -11.84
N LEU A 174 -3.50 -6.37 -11.54
CA LEU A 174 -3.05 -5.57 -10.39
C LEU A 174 -3.46 -4.10 -10.50
N ARG A 175 -3.43 -3.53 -11.72
CA ARG A 175 -3.89 -2.15 -11.97
C ARG A 175 -5.40 -2.01 -11.76
N ALA A 176 -6.18 -2.99 -12.18
CA ALA A 176 -7.63 -2.99 -11.96
C ALA A 176 -8.01 -3.05 -10.47
N GLN A 177 -7.15 -3.61 -9.61
CA GLN A 177 -7.36 -3.66 -8.16
C GLN A 177 -7.02 -2.35 -7.43
N GLN A 178 -6.38 -1.39 -8.10
CA GLN A 178 -6.05 -0.07 -7.54
C GLN A 178 -7.22 0.93 -7.61
N PHE A 179 -8.26 0.65 -8.39
CA PHE A 179 -9.45 1.49 -8.61
C PHE A 179 -10.72 0.79 -8.12
#